data_AF-A0AAU1KVC7-F1
#
_entry.id   AF-A0AAU1KVC7-F1
#
_cell.length_a   1.000
_cell.length_b   1.000
_cell.length_c   1.000
_cell.angle_alpha   90.00
_cell.angle_beta   90.00
_cell.angle_gamma   90.00
#
_symmetry.space_group_name_H-M   'P 1'
#
loop_
_entity.id
_entity.type
_entity.pdbx_description
1 polymer ?
#
loop_
_entity_poly.entity_id
_entity_poly.type
_entity_poly.pdbx_seq_one_letter_code
_entity_poly.pdbx_strand_id
1 'polypeptide(L)'
;MPVGGGLVHGLGEGRHALRFEFEPTSAPDITHGKGAPGRAQLYIDGRLVGQNDMPVTTPIAINPGGMACGANPGSAVTADYQAPFHFTGTLHSVTVDLSGDLIVDAESEMRMHMARQ
;
A
#
# COMPACT_ATOMS: atom_id res chain seq x y z
N MET A 1 22.47 -5.44 8.32
CA MET A 1 22.94 -4.11 7.92
C MET A 1 21.71 -3.27 7.60
N PRO A 2 21.37 -2.22 8.36
CA PRO A 2 20.21 -1.41 8.03
C PRO A 2 20.55 -0.59 6.78
N VAL A 3 19.76 -0.76 5.73
CA VAL A 3 19.77 0.17 4.59
C VAL A 3 19.21 1.50 5.11
N GLY A 4 20.06 2.53 5.09
CA GLY A 4 19.65 3.89 5.38
C GLY A 4 18.60 4.34 4.37
N GLY A 5 17.36 4.47 4.81
CA GLY A 5 16.31 5.16 4.07
C GLY A 5 16.38 6.63 4.46
N GLY A 6 16.95 7.45 3.58
CA GLY A 6 16.96 8.91 3.75
C GLY A 6 15.57 9.43 4.04
N LEU A 7 15.52 10.47 4.88
CA LEU A 7 14.36 11.30 5.14
C LEU A 7 13.57 11.49 3.84
N VAL A 8 12.33 11.02 3.80
CA VAL A 8 11.41 11.37 2.72
C VAL A 8 11.23 12.89 2.80
N HIS A 9 11.85 13.63 1.88
CA HIS A 9 11.37 14.95 1.56
C HIS A 9 9.88 14.78 1.25
N GLY A 10 9.02 15.51 1.97
CA GLY A 10 7.57 15.39 1.83
C GLY A 10 7.16 15.47 0.35
N LEU A 11 6.08 14.76 -0.01
CA LEU A 11 5.54 14.86 -1.35
C LEU A 11 5.30 16.33 -1.69
N GLY A 12 5.77 16.75 -2.86
CA GLY A 12 5.50 18.10 -3.34
C GLY A 12 4.01 18.34 -3.50
N GLU A 13 3.62 19.59 -3.68
CA GLU A 13 2.26 19.91 -4.08
C GLU A 13 1.96 19.32 -5.46
N GLY A 14 0.71 18.90 -5.67
CA GLY A 14 0.24 18.40 -6.95
C GLY A 14 -0.41 17.02 -6.87
N ARG A 15 -0.62 16.44 -8.05
CA ARG A 15 -1.27 15.15 -8.21
C ARG A 15 -0.23 14.04 -8.27
N HIS A 16 -0.30 13.11 -7.32
CA HIS A 16 0.59 11.96 -7.23
C HIS A 16 -0.17 10.63 -7.34
N ALA A 17 0.51 9.61 -7.86
CA ALA A 17 0.07 8.22 -7.79
C ALA A 17 0.86 7.50 -6.70
N LEU A 18 0.17 6.86 -5.75
CA LEU A 18 0.79 5.97 -4.78
C LEU A 18 0.28 4.55 -5.05
N ARG A 19 1.19 3.59 -5.05
CA ARG A 19 0.87 2.16 -5.23
C ARG A 19 1.63 1.34 -4.20
N PHE A 20 0.90 0.49 -3.48
CA PHE A 20 1.47 -0.53 -2.62
C PHE A 20 1.22 -1.89 -3.24
N GLU A 21 2.26 -2.73 -3.31
CA GLU A 21 2.17 -4.11 -3.78
C GLU A 21 2.62 -5.06 -2.67
N PHE A 22 1.91 -6.18 -2.56
CA PHE A 22 2.33 -7.32 -1.74
C PHE A 22 2.42 -8.56 -2.62
N GLU A 23 3.62 -9.12 -2.72
CA GLU A 23 3.91 -10.34 -3.49
C GLU A 23 4.15 -11.50 -2.52
N PRO A 24 3.28 -12.52 -2.46
CA PRO A 24 3.52 -13.70 -1.64
C PRO A 24 4.79 -14.43 -2.09
N THR A 25 5.71 -14.70 -1.15
CA THR A 25 6.99 -15.38 -1.46
C THR A 25 6.95 -16.88 -1.17
N SER A 26 5.97 -17.34 -0.38
CA SER A 26 5.69 -18.76 -0.17
C SER A 26 4.23 -18.98 0.24
N ALA A 27 3.80 -20.24 0.24
CA ALA A 27 2.50 -20.63 0.78
C ALA A 27 2.39 -20.29 2.29
N PRO A 28 1.17 -20.03 2.79
CA PRO A 28 0.91 -19.89 4.22
C PRO A 28 1.13 -21.21 4.97
N ASP A 29 1.46 -21.12 6.24
CA ASP A 29 1.50 -22.25 7.19
C ASP A 29 0.34 -22.11 8.18
N ILE A 30 -0.85 -22.42 7.67
CA ILE A 30 -2.11 -22.27 8.42
C ILE A 30 -2.12 -23.17 9.66
N THR A 31 -1.50 -24.36 9.59
CA THR A 31 -1.40 -25.30 10.72
C THR A 31 -0.68 -24.71 11.92
N HIS A 32 0.25 -23.79 11.71
CA HIS A 32 0.95 -23.06 12.77
C HIS A 32 0.49 -21.61 12.91
N GLY A 33 -0.68 -21.26 12.38
CA GLY A 33 -1.26 -19.92 12.52
C GLY A 33 -0.50 -18.83 11.78
N LYS A 34 0.17 -19.16 10.66
CA LYS A 34 0.94 -18.22 9.85
C LYS A 34 0.32 -18.02 8.48
N GLY A 35 0.04 -16.77 8.11
CA GLY A 35 -0.30 -16.41 6.73
C GLY A 35 0.93 -16.47 5.84
N ALA A 36 0.75 -16.16 4.55
CA ALA A 36 1.85 -16.15 3.60
C ALA A 36 2.87 -15.06 3.96
N PRO A 37 4.19 -15.33 3.93
CA PRO A 37 5.18 -14.27 3.86
C PRO A 37 5.11 -13.59 2.50
N GLY A 38 5.69 -12.40 2.40
CA GLY A 38 5.77 -11.74 1.11
C GLY A 38 6.65 -10.51 1.08
N ARG A 39 6.85 -9.99 -0.11
CA ARG A 39 7.58 -8.75 -0.37
C ARG A 39 6.59 -7.60 -0.48
N ALA A 40 6.80 -6.57 0.34
CA ALA A 40 6.02 -5.34 0.34
C ALA A 40 6.78 -4.23 -0.39
N GLN A 41 6.14 -3.56 -1.35
CA GLN A 41 6.76 -2.52 -2.18
C GLN A 41 5.86 -1.27 -2.23
N LEU A 42 6.47 -0.09 -2.07
CA LEU A 42 5.80 1.20 -2.18
C LEU A 42 6.37 1.98 -3.37
N TYR A 43 5.46 2.41 -4.25
CA TYR A 43 5.77 3.25 -5.39
C TYR A 43 5.09 4.61 -5.26
N ILE A 44 5.80 5.64 -5.71
CA ILE A 44 5.29 6.99 -5.86
C ILE A 44 5.58 7.43 -7.29
N ASP A 45 4.54 7.80 -8.03
CA ASP A 45 4.59 8.16 -9.45
C ASP A 45 5.33 7.10 -10.29
N GLY A 46 5.03 5.82 -10.01
CA GLY A 46 5.62 4.66 -10.68
C GLY A 46 7.04 4.31 -10.22
N ARG A 47 7.68 5.13 -9.37
CA ARG A 47 9.05 4.87 -8.87
C ARG A 47 9.02 4.13 -7.54
N LEU A 48 9.75 3.03 -7.43
CA LEU A 48 9.96 2.32 -6.16
C LEU A 48 10.70 3.23 -5.17
N VAL A 49 10.09 3.49 -4.02
CA VAL A 49 10.64 4.36 -2.96
C VAL A 49 10.86 3.64 -1.64
N GLY A 50 10.26 2.45 -1.47
CA GLY A 50 10.43 1.64 -0.27
C GLY A 50 10.11 0.18 -0.55
N GLN A 51 10.85 -0.70 0.10
CA GLN A 51 10.64 -2.14 0.02
C GLN A 51 10.99 -2.79 1.36
N ASN A 52 10.23 -3.79 1.76
CA ASN A 52 10.57 -4.62 2.91
C ASN A 52 10.05 -6.06 2.73
N ASP A 53 10.73 -7.02 3.35
CA ASP A 53 10.22 -8.39 3.45
C ASP A 53 9.33 -8.51 4.69
N MET A 54 8.13 -9.05 4.50
CA MET A 54 7.18 -9.37 5.55
C MET A 54 7.27 -10.87 5.86
N PRO A 55 7.77 -11.25 7.05
CA PRO A 55 8.06 -12.65 7.35
C PRO A 55 6.80 -13.52 7.52
N VAL A 56 5.64 -12.92 7.76
CA VAL A 56 4.35 -13.60 7.91
C VAL A 56 3.22 -12.59 7.81
N THR A 57 2.08 -12.98 7.24
CA THR A 57 0.80 -12.26 7.32
C THR A 57 -0.13 -12.91 8.35
N THR A 58 -1.17 -12.19 8.79
CA THR A 58 -2.19 -12.76 9.69
C THR A 58 -3.13 -13.66 8.89
N PRO A 59 -3.28 -14.97 9.20
CA PRO A 59 -4.08 -15.91 8.40
C PRO A 59 -5.58 -15.86 8.69
N ILE A 60 -6.05 -14.88 9.47
CA ILE A 60 -7.47 -14.73 9.83
C ILE A 60 -7.97 -13.36 9.38
N ALA A 61 -9.21 -13.32 8.91
CA ALA A 61 -9.90 -12.07 8.62
C ALA A 61 -10.19 -11.34 9.94
N ILE A 62 -9.52 -10.22 10.16
CA ILE A 62 -9.89 -9.25 11.20
C ILE A 62 -10.88 -8.29 10.55
N ASN A 63 -12.03 -8.03 11.17
CA ASN A 63 -12.92 -6.94 10.77
C ASN A 63 -12.65 -5.72 11.68
N PRO A 64 -11.72 -4.83 11.31
CA PRO A 64 -11.41 -3.66 12.14
C PRO A 64 -12.46 -2.54 12.04
N GLY A 65 -13.48 -2.66 11.16
CA GLY A 65 -14.49 -1.64 10.93
C GLY A 65 -14.94 -1.56 9.46
N GLY A 66 -15.72 -0.53 9.14
CA GLY A 66 -16.14 -0.24 7.76
C GLY A 66 -15.00 0.27 6.88
N MET A 67 -15.17 0.20 5.55
CA MET A 67 -14.19 0.76 4.60
C MET A 67 -14.20 2.29 4.66
N ALA A 68 -13.03 2.89 4.86
CA ALA A 68 -12.84 4.34 4.89
C ALA A 68 -11.67 4.76 3.98
N CYS A 69 -11.83 5.86 3.27
CA CYS A 69 -10.78 6.49 2.48
C CYS A 69 -10.48 7.87 3.08
N GLY A 70 -9.19 8.19 3.27
CA GLY A 70 -8.76 9.49 3.79
C GLY A 70 -8.86 9.67 5.31
N ALA A 71 -9.20 8.63 6.06
CA ALA A 71 -9.11 8.61 7.53
C ALA A 71 -9.11 7.15 8.04
N ASN A 72 -8.54 6.93 9.22
CA ASN A 72 -8.65 5.69 9.99
C ASN A 72 -9.34 5.98 11.33
N PRO A 73 -10.67 5.82 11.45
CA PRO A 73 -11.37 6.07 12.71
C PRO A 73 -11.06 5.05 13.82
N GLY A 74 -10.38 3.96 13.49
CA GLY A 74 -10.00 2.90 14.43
C GLY A 74 -8.72 3.20 15.20
N SER A 75 -8.14 2.14 15.77
CA SER A 75 -6.85 2.23 16.45
C SER A 75 -5.72 2.58 15.48
N ALA A 76 -4.71 3.28 15.98
CA ALA A 76 -3.47 3.53 15.26
C ALA A 76 -2.83 2.20 14.80
N VAL A 77 -2.37 2.16 13.55
CA VAL A 77 -1.73 0.97 12.97
C VAL A 77 -0.30 0.78 13.46
N THR A 78 0.38 1.88 13.77
CA THR A 78 1.73 1.94 14.35
C THR A 78 1.82 3.16 15.27
N ALA A 79 2.88 3.24 16.10
CA ALA A 79 3.14 4.41 16.94
C ALA A 79 3.35 5.70 16.12
N ASP A 80 3.86 5.57 14.90
CA ASP A 80 4.12 6.71 14.00
C ASP A 80 2.88 7.19 13.25
N TYR A 81 1.77 6.44 13.31
CA TYR A 81 0.50 6.80 12.67
C TYR A 81 -0.49 7.32 13.73
N GLN A 82 -0.79 8.61 13.70
CA GLN A 82 -1.79 9.19 14.60
C GLN A 82 -3.19 9.11 14.00
N ALA A 83 -4.00 8.16 14.50
CA ALA A 83 -5.42 8.11 14.18
C ALA A 83 -6.16 9.36 14.71
N PRO A 84 -7.15 9.89 13.98
CA PRO A 84 -7.74 9.31 12.78
C PRO A 84 -7.06 9.69 11.45
N PHE A 85 -5.99 10.49 11.49
CA PHE A 85 -5.28 11.04 10.33
C PHE A 85 -6.20 11.49 9.19
N HIS A 86 -6.90 12.61 9.38
CA HIS A 86 -7.75 13.19 8.34
C HIS A 86 -6.88 13.69 7.19
N PHE A 87 -6.99 13.04 6.02
CA PHE A 87 -6.34 13.48 4.79
C PHE A 87 -6.94 14.81 4.33
N THR A 88 -6.07 15.78 4.06
CA THR A 88 -6.46 17.17 3.73
C THR A 88 -6.42 17.47 2.24
N GLY A 89 -5.99 16.51 1.41
CA GLY A 89 -5.99 16.63 -0.05
C GLY A 89 -7.24 16.04 -0.69
N THR A 90 -7.21 15.93 -2.02
CA THR A 90 -8.27 15.30 -2.80
C THR A 90 -7.87 13.89 -3.22
N LEU A 91 -8.68 12.89 -2.86
CA LEU A 91 -8.56 11.54 -3.41
C LEU A 91 -9.32 11.48 -4.74
N HIS A 92 -8.61 11.25 -5.84
CA HIS A 92 -9.23 11.14 -7.17
C HIS A 92 -9.72 9.73 -7.48
N SER A 93 -8.97 8.71 -7.05
CA SER A 93 -9.30 7.29 -7.21
C SER A 93 -8.60 6.49 -6.11
N VAL A 94 -9.26 5.46 -5.60
CA VAL A 94 -8.71 4.49 -4.66
C VAL A 94 -9.15 3.11 -5.14
N THR A 95 -8.17 2.27 -5.48
CA THR A 95 -8.39 0.92 -6.00
C THR A 95 -7.75 -0.09 -5.06
N VAL A 96 -8.50 -1.14 -4.74
CA VAL A 96 -7.96 -2.35 -4.09
C VAL A 96 -8.14 -3.48 -5.09
N ASP A 97 -7.03 -3.98 -5.62
CA ASP A 97 -7.02 -5.09 -6.55
C ASP A 97 -6.58 -6.37 -5.85
N LEU A 98 -7.34 -7.44 -6.06
CA LEU A 98 -7.16 -8.77 -5.47
C LEU A 98 -7.08 -9.86 -6.55
N SER A 99 -6.97 -9.48 -7.83
CA SER A 99 -6.99 -10.39 -8.97
C SER A 99 -5.81 -11.36 -9.03
N GLY A 100 -4.72 -11.07 -8.31
CA GLY A 100 -3.59 -11.98 -8.10
C GLY A 100 -2.48 -11.87 -9.17
N ASP A 101 -2.77 -11.26 -10.31
CA ASP A 101 -1.72 -10.69 -11.15
C ASP A 101 -1.20 -9.45 -10.44
N LEU A 102 0.13 -9.36 -10.21
CA LEU A 102 0.73 -8.13 -9.70
C LEU A 102 0.30 -7.00 -10.61
N ILE A 103 -0.47 -6.07 -10.05
CA ILE A 103 -1.18 -5.00 -10.75
C ILE A 103 -0.21 -4.32 -11.71
N VAL A 104 -0.31 -4.66 -12.99
CA VAL A 104 0.20 -3.80 -14.04
C VAL A 104 -0.67 -2.57 -13.96
N ASP A 105 -0.06 -1.42 -13.69
CA ASP A 105 -0.78 -0.16 -13.53
C ASP A 105 -1.29 0.33 -14.88
N ALA A 106 -2.25 -0.41 -15.45
CA ALA A 106 -2.86 -0.17 -16.75
C ALA A 106 -3.64 1.13 -16.79
N GLU A 107 -3.89 1.77 -15.64
CA GLU A 107 -4.61 3.03 -15.49
C GLU A 107 -3.72 4.22 -15.12
N SER A 108 -2.49 4.04 -14.66
CA SER A 108 -1.43 5.02 -14.94
C SER A 108 -0.93 4.89 -16.37
N GLU A 109 -0.94 3.69 -16.95
CA GLU A 109 -0.83 3.52 -18.41
C GLU A 109 -2.03 4.21 -19.11
N MET A 110 -3.25 4.07 -18.61
CA MET A 110 -4.46 4.68 -19.21
C MET A 110 -4.69 6.14 -18.80
N ARG A 111 -4.21 6.63 -17.64
CA ARG A 111 -4.08 8.08 -17.36
C ARG A 111 -3.32 8.72 -18.50
N MET A 112 -2.20 8.09 -18.88
CA MET A 112 -1.26 8.56 -19.91
C MET A 112 -1.81 8.39 -21.33
N HIS A 113 -2.68 7.40 -21.56
CA HIS A 113 -3.35 7.24 -22.84
C HIS A 113 -4.54 8.20 -23.03
N MET A 114 -5.38 8.41 -22.02
CA MET A 114 -6.53 9.34 -22.09
C MET A 114 -6.17 10.81 -21.87
N ALA A 115 -4.89 11.12 -21.65
CA ALA A 115 -4.33 12.48 -21.79
C ALA A 115 -3.68 12.71 -23.17
N ARG A 116 -3.60 11.69 -24.05
CA ARG A 116 -3.14 11.73 -25.46
C ARG A 116 -4.32 11.79 -26.46
N GLN A 117 -5.52 12.01 -25.94
CA GLN A 117 -6.75 12.44 -26.62
C GLN A 117 -7.30 13.64 -25.86
#